data_AF-A0A519CDG8-F1
#
_entry.id   AF-A0A519CDG8-F1
#
_cell.length_a   1.000
_cell.length_b   1.000
_cell.length_c   1.000
_cell.angle_alpha   90.00
_cell.angle_beta   90.00
_cell.angle_gamma   90.00
#
_symmetry.space_group_name_H-M   'P 1'
#
loop_
_entity.id
_entity.type
_entity.pdbx_description
1 polymer ?
#
loop_
_entity_poly.entity_id
_entity_poly.type
_entity_poly.pdbx_seq_one_letter_code
_entity_poly.pdbx_strand_id
1 'polypeptide(L)'
;MIELDKKVFGNIMTKEIIGSEPPITEIKNIFEKELENLLEKLKSISIEDLENLLEQQKICKKHINTRPGAMALDQPKIEMFNDYNNKYLEKINEKSTTF
;
A
#
# COMPACT_ATOMS: atom_id res chain seq x y z
N MET A 1 6.49 0.09 19.87
CA MET A 1 7.71 -0.09 19.04
C MET A 1 7.35 0.34 17.63
N ILE A 2 8.21 1.08 16.93
CA ILE A 2 7.88 1.56 15.58
C ILE A 2 8.07 0.41 14.59
N GLU A 3 7.00 -0.07 13.96
CA GLU A 3 7.06 -1.14 12.96
C GLU A 3 7.53 -0.61 11.59
N LEU A 4 8.79 -0.18 11.52
CA LEU A 4 9.43 0.35 10.31
C LEU A 4 9.60 -0.70 9.20
N ASP A 5 9.73 -1.98 9.58
CA ASP A 5 9.97 -3.09 8.66
C ASP A 5 8.68 -3.80 8.20
N LYS A 6 7.52 -3.30 8.63
CA LYS A 6 6.23 -3.86 8.21
C LYS A 6 6.00 -3.58 6.73
N LYS A 7 5.63 -4.60 5.97
CA LYS A 7 5.16 -4.46 4.59
C LYS A 7 3.78 -3.81 4.59
N VAL A 8 3.63 -2.72 3.84
CA VAL A 8 2.40 -1.92 3.78
C VAL A 8 1.77 -1.89 2.40
N PHE A 9 2.53 -2.20 1.35
CA PHE A 9 2.02 -2.33 -0.02
C PHE A 9 2.93 -3.28 -0.81
N GLY A 10 2.48 -4.53 -1.03
CA GLY A 10 3.32 -5.56 -1.62
C GLY A 10 4.58 -5.81 -0.78
N ASN A 11 5.76 -5.60 -1.37
CA ASN A 11 7.05 -5.67 -0.69
C ASN A 11 7.52 -4.34 -0.07
N ILE A 12 6.80 -3.23 -0.31
CA ILE A 12 7.18 -1.92 0.18
C ILE A 12 6.97 -1.85 1.69
N MET A 13 8.02 -1.44 2.41
CA MET A 13 8.01 -1.34 3.86
C MET A 13 7.61 0.04 4.35
N THR A 14 7.11 0.13 5.59
CA THR A 14 6.77 1.40 6.24
C THR A 14 7.92 2.41 6.12
N LYS A 15 9.16 2.02 6.43
CA LYS A 15 10.34 2.89 6.38
C LYS A 15 10.61 3.51 5.01
N GLU A 16 10.22 2.85 3.92
CA GLU A 16 10.42 3.36 2.55
C GLU A 16 9.42 4.47 2.21
N ILE A 17 8.26 4.47 2.87
CA ILE A 17 7.21 5.49 2.70
C ILE A 17 7.47 6.71 3.57
N ILE A 18 7.81 6.49 4.83
CA ILE A 18 7.92 7.58 5.82
C ILE A 18 9.36 8.04 6.09
N GLY A 19 10.35 7.30 5.60
CA GLY A 19 11.76 7.62 5.70
C GLY A 19 12.27 8.38 4.48
N SER A 20 13.55 8.77 4.53
CA SER A 20 14.19 9.55 3.47
C SER A 20 14.52 8.73 2.24
N GLU A 21 14.77 7.42 2.40
CA GLU A 21 15.13 6.51 1.32
C GLU A 21 14.02 5.47 1.09
N PRO A 22 13.79 5.04 -0.17
CA PRO A 22 14.42 5.50 -1.40
C PRO A 22 13.88 6.88 -1.87
N PRO A 23 14.56 7.61 -2.78
CA PRO A 23 14.08 8.90 -3.27
C PRO A 23 12.72 8.78 -3.97
N ILE A 24 11.96 9.89 -4.03
CA ILE A 24 10.58 9.90 -4.54
C ILE A 24 10.44 9.36 -5.98
N THR A 25 11.45 9.58 -6.83
CA THR A 25 11.45 9.06 -8.21
C THR A 25 11.61 7.54 -8.24
N GLU A 26 12.42 6.99 -7.34
CA GLU A 26 12.69 5.55 -7.27
C GLU A 26 11.54 4.81 -6.62
N ILE A 27 11.00 5.32 -5.50
CA ILE A 27 9.84 4.72 -4.84
C ILE A 27 8.62 4.67 -5.78
N LYS A 28 8.47 5.68 -6.66
CA LYS A 28 7.41 5.66 -7.68
C LYS A 28 7.52 4.45 -8.60
N ASN A 29 8.69 4.19 -9.14
CA ASN A 29 8.93 3.02 -10.01
C ASN A 29 8.66 1.71 -9.26
N ILE A 30 9.01 1.66 -7.97
CA ILE A 30 8.72 0.50 -7.10
C ILE A 30 7.21 0.33 -6.93
N PHE A 31 6.46 1.41 -6.66
CA PHE A 31 5.00 1.37 -6.56
C PHE A 31 4.33 0.88 -7.84
N GLU A 32 4.76 1.37 -9.01
CA GLU A 32 4.22 0.93 -10.30
C GLU A 32 4.40 -0.58 -10.49
N LYS A 33 5.62 -1.08 -10.30
CA LYS A 33 5.94 -2.50 -10.44
C LYS A 33 5.20 -3.38 -9.42
N GLU A 34 5.13 -2.93 -8.17
CA GLU A 34 4.43 -3.67 -7.12
C GLU A 34 2.92 -3.68 -7.36
N LEU A 35 2.32 -2.59 -7.85
CA LEU A 35 0.92 -2.57 -8.23
C LEU A 35 0.63 -3.59 -9.34
N GLU A 36 1.45 -3.64 -10.40
CA GLU A 36 1.29 -4.64 -11.47
C GLU A 36 1.31 -6.08 -10.92
N ASN A 37 2.29 -6.40 -10.06
CA ASN A 37 2.42 -7.70 -9.42
C ASN A 37 1.22 -8.04 -8.52
N LEU A 38 0.72 -7.06 -7.77
CA LEU A 38 -0.45 -7.22 -6.92
C LEU A 38 -1.74 -7.45 -7.72
N LEU A 39 -1.89 -6.78 -8.86
CA LEU A 39 -3.02 -6.97 -9.78
C LEU A 39 -2.96 -8.33 -10.49
N GLU A 40 -1.77 -8.80 -10.87
CA GLU A 40 -1.57 -10.14 -11.40
C GLU A 40 -2.03 -11.21 -10.40
N LYS A 41 -1.61 -11.08 -9.13
CA LYS A 41 -2.02 -11.99 -8.05
C LYS A 41 -3.52 -11.94 -7.77
N LEU A 42 -4.13 -10.77 -7.89
CA LEU A 42 -5.57 -10.57 -7.70
C LEU A 42 -6.42 -11.37 -8.70
N LYS A 43 -5.88 -11.77 -9.86
CA LYS A 43 -6.63 -12.55 -10.85
C LYS A 43 -6.98 -13.96 -10.36
N SER A 44 -6.13 -14.54 -9.49
CA SER A 44 -6.20 -15.93 -9.05
C SER A 44 -6.56 -16.09 -7.56
N ILE A 45 -7.00 -15.01 -6.91
CA ILE A 45 -7.36 -15.00 -5.49
C ILE A 45 -8.80 -15.51 -5.27
N SER A 46 -9.05 -16.16 -4.12
CA SER A 46 -10.39 -16.55 -3.66
C SER A 46 -11.15 -15.35 -3.07
N ILE A 47 -12.47 -15.46 -2.93
CA ILE A 47 -13.32 -14.41 -2.32
C ILE A 47 -12.93 -14.16 -0.86
N GLU A 48 -12.73 -15.22 -0.06
CA GLU A 48 -12.34 -15.11 1.35
C GLU A 48 -10.99 -14.40 1.53
N ASP A 49 -10.01 -14.75 0.68
CA ASP A 49 -8.69 -14.11 0.65
C ASP A 49 -8.77 -12.64 0.20
N LEU A 50 -9.75 -12.30 -0.63
CA LEU A 50 -9.97 -10.96 -1.14
C LEU A 50 -10.53 -10.02 -0.05
N GLU A 51 -11.49 -10.49 0.76
CA GLU A 51 -11.98 -9.72 1.91
C GLU A 51 -10.87 -9.47 2.94
N ASN A 52 -10.08 -10.49 3.24
CA ASN A 52 -8.92 -10.35 4.13
C ASN A 52 -7.91 -9.33 3.56
N LEU A 53 -7.60 -9.41 2.27
CA LEU A 53 -6.72 -8.46 1.59
C LEU A 53 -7.24 -7.02 1.70
N LEU A 54 -8.53 -6.79 1.48
CA LEU A 54 -9.17 -5.47 1.60
C LEU A 54 -8.98 -4.89 3.01
N GLU A 55 -9.21 -5.70 4.04
CA GLU A 55 -9.05 -5.28 5.44
C GLU A 55 -7.59 -4.97 5.78
N GLN A 56 -6.65 -5.82 5.34
CA GLN A 56 -5.22 -5.59 5.52
C GLN A 56 -4.76 -4.27 4.89
N GLN A 57 -5.22 -3.94 3.68
CA GLN A 57 -4.86 -2.67 3.02
C GLN A 57 -5.44 -1.45 3.75
N LYS A 58 -6.64 -1.54 4.32
CA LYS A 58 -7.21 -0.47 5.18
C LYS A 58 -6.40 -0.28 6.46
N ILE A 59 -5.96 -1.37 7.09
CA ILE A 59 -5.10 -1.32 8.28
C ILE A 59 -3.76 -0.67 7.95
N CYS A 60 -3.13 -1.05 6.84
CA CYS A 60 -1.86 -0.45 6.38
C CYS A 60 -2.02 1.05 6.09
N LYS A 61 -3.11 1.44 5.41
CA LYS A 61 -3.41 2.86 5.19
C LYS A 61 -3.52 3.63 6.49
N LYS A 62 -4.28 3.12 7.46
CA LYS A 62 -4.42 3.74 8.78
C LYS A 62 -3.05 3.85 9.48
N HIS A 63 -2.25 2.78 9.45
CA HIS A 63 -0.92 2.73 10.07
C HIS A 63 0.00 3.85 9.56
N ILE A 64 0.03 4.11 8.25
CA ILE A 64 0.84 5.18 7.65
C ILE A 64 0.30 6.57 8.02
N ASN A 65 -1.02 6.77 7.91
CA ASN A 65 -1.62 8.10 8.02
C ASN A 65 -1.84 8.58 9.47
N THR A 66 -2.06 7.69 10.44
CA THR A 66 -2.36 8.07 11.82
C THR A 66 -1.14 8.06 12.73
N ARG A 67 0.07 8.04 12.17
CA ARG A 67 1.30 7.96 12.94
C ARG A 67 1.56 9.28 13.70
N PRO A 68 1.91 9.25 14.99
CA PRO A 68 2.35 10.45 15.70
C PRO A 68 3.55 11.06 14.99
N GLY A 69 3.51 12.38 14.75
CA GLY A 69 4.54 13.05 13.95
C GLY A 69 4.40 12.81 12.44
N ALA A 70 3.28 12.27 11.94
CA ALA A 70 3.03 12.10 10.51
C ALA A 70 3.27 13.38 9.72
N MET A 71 2.93 14.55 10.26
CA MET A 71 3.18 15.87 9.65
C MET A 71 4.66 16.20 9.43
N ALA A 72 5.58 15.55 10.15
CA ALA A 72 7.03 15.71 10.01
C ALA A 72 7.67 14.64 9.09
N LEU A 73 6.87 13.71 8.57
CA LEU A 73 7.32 12.66 7.65
C LEU A 73 7.24 13.16 6.20
N ASP A 74 7.80 12.37 5.28
CA ASP A 74 7.82 12.65 3.84
C ASP A 74 6.38 12.65 3.26
N GLN A 75 5.71 13.81 3.30
CA GLN A 75 4.32 13.96 2.85
C GLN A 75 4.13 13.51 1.39
N PRO A 76 5.02 13.90 0.44
CA PRO A 76 4.90 13.45 -0.95
C PRO A 76 4.85 11.93 -1.11
N LYS A 77 5.66 11.17 -0.36
CA LYS A 77 5.63 9.70 -0.40
C LYS A 77 4.38 9.12 0.25
N ILE A 78 3.88 9.74 1.32
CA ILE A 78 2.63 9.32 1.96
C ILE A 78 1.43 9.55 1.02
N GLU A 79 1.39 10.69 0.32
CA GLU A 79 0.37 10.97 -0.70
C GLU A 79 0.44 9.96 -1.85
N MET A 80 1.64 9.64 -2.32
CA MET A 80 1.86 8.62 -3.34
C MET A 80 1.37 7.24 -2.86
N PHE A 81 1.76 6.81 -1.66
CA PHE A 81 1.27 5.58 -1.05
C PHE A 81 -0.27 5.54 -1.02
N ASN A 82 -0.90 6.64 -0.61
CA ASN A 82 -2.36 6.73 -0.56
C ASN A 82 -3.00 6.58 -1.95
N ASP A 83 -2.44 7.21 -2.99
CA ASP A 83 -2.90 7.09 -4.38
C ASP A 83 -2.83 5.64 -4.88
N TYR A 84 -1.67 4.99 -4.79
CA TYR A 84 -1.50 3.61 -5.23
C TYR A 84 -2.35 2.63 -4.42
N ASN A 85 -2.44 2.83 -3.10
CA ASN A 85 -3.27 1.99 -2.25
C ASN A 85 -4.75 2.13 -2.57
N ASN A 86 -5.25 3.35 -2.85
CA ASN A 86 -6.64 3.54 -3.26
C ASN A 86 -6.92 2.87 -4.60
N LYS A 87 -6.03 3.02 -5.59
CA LYS A 87 -6.14 2.33 -6.88
C LYS A 87 -6.25 0.81 -6.71
N TYR A 88 -5.46 0.24 -5.80
CA TYR A 88 -5.51 -1.20 -5.54
C TYR A 88 -6.81 -1.60 -4.82
N LEU A 89 -7.26 -0.82 -3.83
CA LEU A 89 -8.55 -1.04 -3.15
C LEU A 89 -9.73 -1.00 -4.12
N GLU A 90 -9.74 -0.08 -5.09
CA GLU A 90 -10.76 -0.01 -6.14
C GLU A 90 -10.78 -1.32 -6.95
N LYS A 91 -9.61 -1.80 -7.37
CA LYS A 91 -9.49 -3.05 -8.15
C LYS A 91 -9.93 -4.29 -7.35
N ILE A 92 -9.65 -4.33 -6.05
CA ILE A 92 -10.13 -5.37 -5.14
C ILE A 92 -11.68 -5.36 -5.08
N ASN A 93 -12.28 -4.18 -4.90
CA ASN A 93 -13.75 -4.04 -4.86
C ASN A 93 -14.42 -4.39 -6.20
N GLU A 94 -13.85 -3.95 -7.33
CA GLU A 94 -14.33 -4.32 -8.68
C GLU A 94 -14.34 -5.85 -8.84
N LYS A 95 -13.26 -6.52 -8.42
CA LYS A 95 -13.15 -7.97 -8.46
C LYS A 95 -14.17 -8.64 -7.54
N SER A 96 -14.38 -8.13 -6.32
CA SER A 96 -15.42 -8.62 -5.38
C SER A 96 -16.81 -8.62 -5.99
N THR A 97 -17.12 -7.58 -6.77
CA THR A 97 -18.44 -7.39 -7.40
C THR A 97 -18.64 -8.28 -8.63
N THR A 98 -17.54 -8.86 -9.15
CA THR A 98 -17.54 -9.73 -10.35
C THR A 98 -17.60 -11.22 -9.99
N PHE A 99 -17.45 -11.58 -8.72
CA PHE A 99 -17.67 -12.94 -8.20
C PHE A 99 -19.16 -13.22 -7.97
#